data_AF-A0A804K5S4-F1
#
_entry.id   AF-A0A804K5S4-F1
#
_cell.length_a   1.000
_cell.length_b   1.000
_cell.length_c   1.000
_cell.angle_alpha   90.00
_cell.angle_beta   90.00
_cell.angle_gamma   90.00
#
_symmetry.space_group_name_H-M   'P 1'
#
loop_
_entity.id
_entity.type
_entity.pdbx_description
1 polymer ?
#
loop_
_entity_poly.entity_id
_entity_poly.type
_entity_poly.pdbx_seq_one_letter_code
_entity_poly.pdbx_strand_id
1 'polypeptide(L)'
;MDAYSKSDQVEEAEGIFHELKEKGLKPTTTTYNILMNAYSRRMQPEIVESLITEMQGLGLKPNVKSYTCLISAYGRQRKMSDMAADAFLRMKKAGIKPTSHSYTALIHAYSVGGWHEKAYAAYENMKREGISPSIETYTALLEAFRRAGETDKLMEIWKSMISNKVEGTRPTVMTYNILMNAYARGGQHCKLPQSLKDMSALNLKPDSVTYSTMIYAYVRVERHQFVAIYLFVSDESNVLSVLWCHSNLVIAQECIHECEEFMSRSGVYELVYPWERVAVFGACPVEISVIDTIL
;
A
#
# COMPACT_ATOMS: atom_id res chain seq x y z
N MET A 1 -10.60 15.29 -22.03
CA MET A 1 -9.36 15.47 -21.25
C MET A 1 -9.41 14.77 -19.88
N ASP A 2 -10.35 15.07 -18.98
CA ASP A 2 -10.43 14.40 -17.66
C ASP A 2 -10.59 12.88 -17.75
N ALA A 3 -11.42 12.39 -18.68
CA ALA A 3 -11.57 10.96 -18.95
C ALA A 3 -10.24 10.29 -19.35
N TYR A 4 -9.49 10.87 -20.30
CA TYR A 4 -8.19 10.35 -20.74
C TYR A 4 -7.15 10.34 -19.61
N SER A 5 -7.06 11.42 -18.81
CA SER A 5 -6.18 11.48 -17.64
C SER A 5 -6.49 10.38 -16.60
N LYS A 6 -7.78 10.04 -16.42
CA LYS A 6 -8.20 8.96 -15.51
C LYS A 6 -7.87 7.58 -16.05
N SER A 7 -7.82 7.40 -17.37
CA SER A 7 -7.46 6.15 -18.06
C SER A 7 -5.95 6.00 -18.34
N ASP A 8 -5.09 6.84 -17.74
CA ASP A 8 -3.63 6.89 -17.96
C ASP A 8 -3.20 7.13 -19.42
N GLN A 9 -4.10 7.73 -20.20
CA GLN A 9 -3.89 8.18 -21.58
C GLN A 9 -3.43 9.64 -21.58
N VAL A 10 -2.20 9.86 -21.10
CA VAL A 10 -1.67 11.22 -20.88
C VAL A 10 -1.33 11.89 -22.20
N GLU A 11 -0.85 11.14 -23.18
CA GLU A 11 -0.54 11.62 -24.53
C GLU A 11 -1.79 12.20 -25.21
N GLU A 12 -2.95 11.52 -25.08
CA GLU A 12 -4.22 12.00 -25.61
C GLU A 12 -4.74 13.20 -24.83
N ALA A 13 -4.53 13.25 -23.51
CA ALA A 13 -4.86 14.41 -22.69
C ALA A 13 -4.01 15.64 -23.06
N GLU A 14 -2.72 15.44 -23.34
CA GLU A 14 -1.78 16.46 -23.82
C GLU A 14 -2.13 16.92 -25.24
N GLY A 15 -2.49 16.01 -26.14
CA GLY A 15 -2.97 16.34 -27.49
C GLY A 15 -4.18 17.28 -27.46
N ILE A 16 -5.20 16.95 -26.64
CA ILE A 16 -6.38 17.80 -26.46
C ILE A 16 -6.01 19.16 -25.85
N PHE A 17 -5.01 19.19 -24.96
CA PHE A 17 -4.52 20.41 -24.35
C PHE A 17 -3.83 21.34 -25.35
N HIS A 18 -3.02 20.78 -26.26
CA HIS A 18 -2.43 21.54 -27.37
C HIS A 18 -3.49 22.03 -28.35
N GLU A 19 -4.44 21.17 -28.74
CA GLU A 19 -5.54 21.55 -29.64
C GLU A 19 -6.40 22.68 -29.06
N LEU A 20 -6.65 22.67 -27.74
CA LEU A 20 -7.31 23.76 -27.02
C LEU A 20 -6.57 25.08 -27.22
N LYS A 21 -5.24 25.08 -27.05
CA LYS A 21 -4.41 26.28 -27.23
C LYS A 21 -4.38 26.75 -28.68
N GLU A 22 -4.24 25.84 -29.64
CA GLU A 22 -4.23 26.14 -31.08
C GLU A 22 -5.54 26.76 -31.55
N LYS A 23 -6.67 26.28 -31.01
CA LYS A 23 -8.00 26.85 -31.26
C LYS A 23 -8.24 28.20 -30.55
N GLY A 24 -7.23 28.76 -29.88
CA GLY A 24 -7.33 30.02 -29.15
C GLY A 24 -8.17 29.95 -27.87
N LEU A 25 -8.54 28.75 -27.42
CA LEU A 25 -9.30 28.55 -26.19
C LEU A 25 -8.33 28.63 -25.00
N LYS A 26 -8.58 29.57 -24.08
CA LYS A 26 -7.71 29.79 -22.92
C LYS A 26 -7.85 28.65 -21.92
N PRO A 27 -6.78 27.88 -21.62
CA PRO A 27 -6.84 26.85 -20.59
C PRO A 27 -7.17 27.46 -19.23
N THR A 28 -7.90 26.71 -18.40
CA THR A 28 -8.26 27.13 -17.04
C THR A 28 -7.36 26.43 -16.01
N THR A 29 -7.40 26.89 -14.76
CA THR A 29 -6.74 26.19 -13.63
C THR A 29 -7.16 24.71 -13.54
N THR A 30 -8.42 24.39 -13.85
CA THR A 30 -8.90 23.01 -13.87
C THR A 30 -8.25 22.20 -14.99
N THR A 31 -8.11 22.79 -16.18
CA THR A 31 -7.44 22.17 -17.33
C THR A 31 -5.99 21.80 -16.97
N TYR A 32 -5.23 22.75 -16.41
CA TYR A 32 -3.88 22.50 -15.93
C TYR A 32 -3.83 21.41 -14.85
N ASN A 33 -4.72 21.45 -13.86
CA ASN A 33 -4.74 20.46 -12.78
C ASN A 33 -5.00 19.03 -13.27
N ILE A 34 -5.81 18.84 -14.31
CA ILE A 34 -6.05 17.52 -14.91
C ILE A 34 -4.76 16.96 -15.51
N LEU A 35 -4.00 17.79 -16.22
CA LEU A 35 -2.74 17.40 -16.85
C LEU A 35 -1.64 17.17 -15.79
N MET A 36 -1.54 18.05 -14.79
CA MET A 36 -0.64 17.87 -13.64
C MET A 36 -0.93 16.58 -12.86
N ASN A 37 -2.21 16.23 -12.67
CA ASN A 37 -2.58 14.98 -12.01
C ASN A 37 -2.15 13.75 -12.82
N ALA A 38 -2.26 13.81 -14.15
CA ALA A 38 -1.78 12.78 -15.05
C ALA A 38 -0.25 12.58 -14.91
N TYR A 39 0.54 13.64 -15.08
CA TYR A 39 2.00 13.57 -14.96
C TYR A 39 2.48 13.23 -13.53
N SER A 40 1.74 13.65 -12.51
CA SER A 40 2.01 13.27 -11.12
C SER A 40 1.97 11.76 -10.91
N ARG A 41 1.01 11.06 -11.54
CA ARG A 41 0.89 9.59 -11.46
C ARG A 41 2.04 8.88 -12.17
N ARG A 42 2.55 9.48 -13.25
CA ARG A 42 3.74 9.01 -13.99
C ARG A 42 5.07 9.41 -13.36
N MET A 43 5.05 10.05 -12.18
CA MET A 43 6.25 10.47 -11.45
C MET A 43 7.15 11.41 -12.25
N GLN A 44 6.57 12.32 -13.04
CA GLN A 44 7.30 13.32 -13.85
C GLN A 44 7.15 14.74 -13.25
N PRO A 45 7.80 15.03 -12.10
CA PRO A 45 7.64 16.30 -11.41
C PRO A 45 8.16 17.50 -12.22
N GLU A 46 9.14 17.31 -13.09
CA GLU A 46 9.71 18.38 -13.93
C GLU A 46 8.64 18.94 -14.89
N ILE A 47 7.80 18.08 -15.45
CA ILE A 47 6.67 18.49 -16.29
C ILE A 47 5.62 19.22 -15.45
N VAL A 48 5.34 18.73 -14.24
CA VAL A 48 4.40 19.39 -13.32
C VAL A 48 4.87 20.80 -12.93
N GLU A 49 6.17 20.99 -12.65
CA GLU A 49 6.76 22.32 -12.39
C GLU A 49 6.67 23.24 -13.63
N SER A 50 6.93 22.70 -14.82
CA SER A 50 6.79 23.44 -16.09
C SER A 50 5.36 23.93 -16.28
N LEU A 51 4.37 23.06 -16.05
CA LEU A 51 2.95 23.41 -16.13
C LEU A 51 2.54 24.46 -15.09
N ILE A 52 3.11 24.42 -13.88
CA ILE A 52 2.87 25.45 -12.85
C ILE A 52 3.45 26.80 -13.30
N THR A 53 4.65 26.78 -13.88
CA THR A 53 5.32 28.00 -14.38
C THR A 53 4.54 28.58 -15.56
N GLU A 54 4.09 27.74 -16.50
CA GLU A 54 3.28 28.17 -17.64
C GLU A 54 1.96 28.80 -17.18
N MET A 55 1.22 28.14 -16.27
CA MET A 55 -0.06 28.70 -15.80
C MET A 55 0.13 30.04 -15.08
N GLN A 56 1.21 30.22 -14.33
CA GLN A 56 1.55 31.48 -13.68
C GLN A 56 1.89 32.58 -14.69
N GLY A 57 2.63 32.24 -15.75
CA GLY A 57 2.94 33.16 -16.86
C GLY A 57 1.70 33.65 -17.60
N LEU A 58 0.63 32.84 -17.63
CA LEU A 58 -0.69 33.21 -18.14
C LEU A 58 -1.56 33.98 -17.14
N GLY A 59 -1.04 34.31 -15.95
CA GLY A 59 -1.77 35.01 -14.89
C GLY A 59 -2.74 34.12 -14.10
N LEU A 60 -2.72 32.80 -14.32
CA LEU A 60 -3.52 31.85 -13.52
C LEU A 60 -2.81 31.55 -12.21
N LYS A 61 -3.57 31.49 -11.11
CA LYS A 61 -3.02 31.18 -9.79
C LYS A 61 -3.06 29.67 -9.52
N PRO A 62 -1.92 29.03 -9.20
CA PRO A 62 -1.92 27.67 -8.69
C PRO A 62 -2.76 27.57 -7.42
N ASN A 63 -3.43 26.43 -7.23
CA ASN A 63 -4.26 26.19 -6.05
C ASN A 63 -3.78 24.93 -5.30
N VAL A 64 -4.54 24.53 -4.28
CA VAL A 64 -4.21 23.33 -3.48
C VAL A 64 -4.06 22.08 -4.33
N LYS A 65 -4.85 21.89 -5.38
CA LYS A 65 -4.74 20.72 -6.26
C LYS A 65 -3.44 20.76 -7.06
N SER A 66 -3.05 21.93 -7.59
CA SER A 66 -1.79 22.11 -8.32
C SER A 66 -0.58 21.70 -7.47
N TYR A 67 -0.49 22.25 -6.25
CA TYR A 67 0.60 21.90 -5.33
C TYR A 67 0.52 20.45 -4.83
N THR A 68 -0.68 19.91 -4.58
CA THR A 68 -0.81 18.50 -4.17
C THR A 68 -0.34 17.54 -5.26
N CYS A 69 -0.59 17.85 -6.55
CA CYS A 69 -0.07 17.07 -7.68
C CYS A 69 1.46 17.10 -7.71
N LEU A 70 2.05 18.28 -7.50
CA LEU A 70 3.50 18.46 -7.46
C LEU A 70 4.15 17.70 -6.29
N ILE A 71 3.62 17.86 -5.08
CA ILE A 71 4.09 17.12 -3.89
C ILE A 71 3.99 15.62 -4.12
N SER A 72 2.90 15.15 -4.72
CA SER A 72 2.71 13.72 -5.03
C SER A 72 3.66 13.22 -6.12
N ALA A 73 4.00 14.04 -7.11
CA ALA A 73 4.94 13.69 -8.18
C ALA A 73 6.34 13.45 -7.60
N TYR A 74 6.80 14.36 -6.74
CA TYR A 74 8.05 14.18 -6.00
C TYR A 74 7.97 13.03 -4.98
N GLY A 75 6.86 12.93 -4.25
CA GLY A 75 6.70 11.99 -3.15
C GLY A 75 6.59 10.52 -3.54
N ARG A 76 6.42 10.21 -4.82
CA ARG A 76 6.51 8.84 -5.35
C ARG A 76 7.95 8.42 -5.67
N GLN A 77 8.89 9.36 -5.73
CA GLN A 77 10.30 9.08 -5.98
C GLN A 77 11.09 9.05 -4.66
N ARG A 78 11.83 7.96 -4.43
CA ARG A 78 12.55 7.71 -3.16
C ARG A 78 13.55 8.79 -2.76
N LYS A 79 14.18 9.47 -3.72
CA LYS A 79 15.23 10.46 -3.46
C LYS A 79 14.74 11.91 -3.51
N MET A 80 13.43 12.15 -3.58
CA MET A 80 12.88 13.49 -3.77
C MET A 80 11.98 13.97 -2.62
N SER A 81 12.12 13.40 -1.42
CA SER A 81 11.34 13.83 -0.25
C SER A 81 11.57 15.31 0.11
N ASP A 82 12.78 15.82 -0.09
CA ASP A 82 13.11 17.22 0.20
C ASP A 82 12.48 18.19 -0.81
N MET A 83 12.37 17.80 -2.10
CA MET A 83 11.63 18.58 -3.11
C MET A 83 10.13 18.57 -2.83
N ALA A 84 9.57 17.44 -2.38
CA ALA A 84 8.18 17.37 -1.92
C ALA A 84 7.92 18.30 -0.73
N ALA A 85 8.86 18.37 0.22
CA ALA A 85 8.80 19.27 1.36
C ALA A 85 8.92 20.74 0.94
N ASP A 86 9.81 21.08 0.01
CA ASP A 86 9.92 22.42 -0.56
C ASP A 86 8.62 22.84 -1.26
N ALA A 87 8.02 21.97 -2.09
CA ALA A 87 6.74 22.23 -2.75
C ALA A 87 5.62 22.49 -1.73
N PHE A 88 5.59 21.75 -0.62
CA PHE A 88 4.65 21.96 0.48
C PHE A 88 4.89 23.30 1.20
N LEU A 89 6.14 23.69 1.42
CA LEU A 89 6.49 25.00 2.00
C LEU A 89 6.13 26.14 1.04
N ARG A 90 6.37 26.00 -0.27
CA ARG A 90 5.95 26.97 -1.29
C ARG A 90 4.43 27.16 -1.27
N MET A 91 3.66 26.08 -1.15
CA MET A 91 2.19 26.15 -1.00
C MET A 91 1.79 27.01 0.20
N LYS A 92 2.39 26.79 1.38
CA LYS A 92 2.08 27.57 2.58
C LYS A 92 2.52 29.04 2.44
N LYS A 93 3.71 29.30 1.87
CA LYS A 93 4.21 30.66 1.61
C LYS A 93 3.33 31.43 0.63
N ALA A 94 2.71 30.75 -0.32
CA ALA A 94 1.72 31.32 -1.23
C ALA A 94 0.36 31.61 -0.56
N GLY A 95 0.22 31.37 0.75
CA GLY A 95 -1.03 31.57 1.50
C GLY A 95 -2.08 30.50 1.25
N ILE A 96 -1.73 29.40 0.59
CA ILE A 96 -2.65 28.31 0.28
C ILE A 96 -2.69 27.34 1.46
N LYS A 97 -3.85 27.21 2.09
CA LYS A 97 -4.03 26.32 3.25
C LYS A 97 -3.90 24.85 2.84
N PRO A 98 -3.03 24.06 3.52
CA PRO A 98 -2.96 22.63 3.34
C PRO A 98 -4.29 21.92 3.61
N THR A 99 -4.50 20.81 2.91
CA THR A 99 -5.62 19.87 3.11
C THR A 99 -5.10 18.52 3.58
N SER A 100 -6.01 17.62 3.95
CA SER A 100 -5.66 16.24 4.30
C SER A 100 -4.88 15.51 3.18
N HIS A 101 -5.23 15.77 1.92
CA HIS A 101 -4.54 15.19 0.77
C HIS A 101 -3.11 15.72 0.61
N SER A 102 -2.87 17.02 0.77
CA SER A 102 -1.51 17.58 0.67
C SER A 102 -0.60 17.12 1.81
N TYR A 103 -1.13 16.98 3.03
CA TYR A 103 -0.37 16.42 4.15
C TYR A 103 -0.07 14.93 3.93
N THR A 104 -1.06 14.16 3.47
CA THR A 104 -0.87 12.75 3.13
C THR A 104 0.20 12.56 2.06
N ALA A 105 0.21 13.40 1.01
CA ALA A 105 1.23 13.36 -0.03
C ALA A 105 2.65 13.64 0.53
N LEU A 106 2.77 14.60 1.46
CA LEU A 106 4.04 14.88 2.13
C LEU A 106 4.50 13.73 3.05
N ILE A 107 3.58 13.17 3.83
CA ILE A 107 3.85 12.03 4.72
C ILE A 107 4.27 10.80 3.89
N HIS A 108 3.60 10.55 2.77
CA HIS A 108 3.98 9.51 1.82
C HIS A 108 5.39 9.76 1.26
N ALA A 109 5.71 10.99 0.86
CA ALA A 109 7.04 11.35 0.37
C ALA A 109 8.14 11.00 1.39
N TYR A 110 7.94 11.35 2.67
CA TYR A 110 8.87 11.00 3.74
C TYR A 110 8.93 9.49 3.99
N SER A 111 7.80 8.79 3.94
CA SER A 111 7.71 7.33 4.08
C SER A 111 8.51 6.60 3.00
N VAL A 112 8.35 7.00 1.72
CA VAL A 112 9.11 6.43 0.61
C VAL A 112 10.60 6.77 0.74
N GLY A 113 10.93 8.00 1.15
CA GLY A 113 12.30 8.44 1.40
C GLY A 113 12.98 7.81 2.62
N GLY A 114 12.26 7.06 3.46
CA GLY A 114 12.78 6.45 4.68
C GLY A 114 12.90 7.41 5.88
N TRP A 115 12.39 8.64 5.75
CA TRP A 115 12.40 9.67 6.79
C TRP A 115 11.19 9.55 7.72
N HIS A 116 11.03 8.41 8.39
CA HIS A 116 9.88 8.08 9.24
C HIS A 116 9.63 9.12 10.35
N GLU A 117 10.68 9.66 10.97
CA GLU A 117 10.55 10.75 11.96
C GLU A 117 9.96 12.04 11.36
N LYS A 118 10.40 12.43 10.16
CA LYS A 118 9.81 13.58 9.44
C LYS A 118 8.35 13.30 9.06
N ALA A 119 8.03 12.05 8.70
CA ALA A 119 6.66 11.64 8.41
C ALA A 119 5.75 11.78 9.65
N TYR A 120 6.22 11.35 10.82
CA TYR A 120 5.49 11.50 12.07
C TYR A 120 5.36 12.97 12.50
N ALA A 121 6.42 13.77 12.36
CA ALA A 121 6.35 15.20 12.63
C ALA A 121 5.32 15.93 11.73
N ALA A 122 5.24 15.55 10.45
CA ALA A 122 4.22 16.07 9.53
C ALA A 122 2.79 15.66 9.94
N TYR A 123 2.61 14.43 10.43
CA TYR A 123 1.34 13.98 11.01
C TYR A 123 0.94 14.74 12.28
N GLU A 124 1.88 15.02 13.18
CA GLU A 124 1.61 15.84 14.36
C GLU A 124 1.27 17.29 13.99
N ASN A 125 1.94 17.86 12.99
CA ASN A 125 1.60 19.18 12.44
C ASN A 125 0.18 19.19 11.85
N MET A 126 -0.19 18.15 11.09
CA MET A 126 -1.52 17.99 10.51
C MET A 126 -2.62 18.01 11.57
N LYS A 127 -2.43 17.26 12.68
CA LYS A 127 -3.36 17.27 13.82
C LYS A 127 -3.40 18.63 14.52
N ARG A 128 -2.25 19.27 14.74
CA ARG A 128 -2.17 20.61 15.37
C ARG A 128 -2.88 21.69 14.55
N GLU A 129 -2.92 21.54 13.22
CA GLU A 129 -3.69 22.42 12.33
C GLU A 129 -5.18 22.03 12.22
N GLY A 130 -5.65 21.05 13.01
CA GLY A 130 -7.05 20.63 13.04
C GLY A 130 -7.48 19.84 11.80
N ILE A 131 -6.54 19.28 11.03
CA ILE A 131 -6.83 18.52 9.82
C ILE A 131 -6.88 17.03 10.16
N SER A 132 -8.03 16.40 9.92
CA SER A 132 -8.24 14.98 10.21
C SER A 132 -7.41 14.07 9.29
N PRO A 133 -6.59 13.15 9.86
CA PRO A 133 -5.89 12.10 9.11
C PRO A 133 -6.85 11.19 8.36
N SER A 134 -6.48 10.79 7.14
CA SER A 134 -7.21 9.79 6.35
C SER A 134 -6.62 8.39 6.51
N ILE A 135 -7.28 7.37 5.95
CA ILE A 135 -6.75 6.00 5.90
C ILE A 135 -5.39 5.92 5.19
N GLU A 136 -5.20 6.71 4.12
CA GLU A 136 -3.95 6.81 3.40
C GLU A 136 -2.86 7.47 4.26
N THR A 137 -3.21 8.45 5.12
CA THR A 137 -2.28 9.04 6.08
C THR A 137 -1.73 7.97 7.03
N TYR A 138 -2.62 7.18 7.65
CA TYR A 138 -2.21 6.10 8.56
C TYR A 138 -1.43 5.01 7.83
N THR A 139 -1.86 4.62 6.64
CA THR A 139 -1.16 3.61 5.82
C THR A 139 0.27 4.05 5.51
N ALA A 140 0.47 5.32 5.12
CA ALA A 140 1.80 5.87 4.85
C ALA A 140 2.70 5.90 6.09
N LEU A 141 2.15 6.22 7.27
CA LEU A 141 2.88 6.19 8.55
C LEU A 141 3.25 4.76 8.95
N LEU A 142 2.29 3.85 8.93
CA LEU A 142 2.53 2.44 9.27
C LEU A 142 3.62 1.85 8.37
N GLU A 143 3.60 2.16 7.07
CA GLU A 143 4.65 1.72 6.14
C GLU A 143 6.02 2.35 6.45
N ALA A 144 6.06 3.62 6.87
CA ALA A 144 7.30 4.30 7.23
C ALA A 144 7.99 3.61 8.42
N PHE A 145 7.24 3.37 9.50
CA PHE A 145 7.76 2.71 10.71
C PHE A 145 8.01 1.21 10.50
N ARG A 146 7.22 0.54 9.65
CA ARG A 146 7.48 -0.87 9.25
C ARG A 146 8.83 -1.01 8.56
N ARG A 147 9.16 -0.08 7.66
CA ARG A 147 10.46 -0.07 6.96
C ARG A 147 11.62 0.28 7.89
N ALA A 148 11.40 1.15 8.86
CA ALA A 148 12.39 1.51 9.88
C ALA A 148 12.66 0.35 10.88
N GLY A 149 11.70 -0.58 11.04
CA GLY A 149 11.80 -1.67 12.00
C GLY A 149 11.36 -1.27 13.42
N GLU A 150 10.81 -0.08 13.59
CA GLU A 150 10.31 0.45 14.87
C GLU A 150 8.90 -0.06 15.16
N THR A 151 8.81 -1.35 15.52
CA THR A 151 7.54 -2.04 15.76
C THR A 151 6.72 -1.37 16.87
N ASP A 152 7.35 -0.89 17.94
CA ASP A 152 6.63 -0.28 19.07
C ASP A 152 5.86 0.98 18.66
N LYS A 153 6.52 1.87 17.89
CA LYS A 153 5.89 3.10 17.39
C LYS A 153 4.81 2.79 16.35
N LEU A 154 5.05 1.81 15.49
CA LEU A 154 4.03 1.29 14.57
C LEU A 154 2.77 0.82 15.32
N MET A 155 2.94 0.11 16.45
CA MET A 155 1.82 -0.36 17.26
C MET A 155 1.06 0.79 17.95
N GLU A 156 1.76 1.84 18.38
CA GLU A 156 1.12 3.06 18.91
C GLU A 156 0.25 3.73 17.83
N ILE A 157 0.77 3.85 16.60
CA ILE A 157 0.04 4.43 15.47
C ILE A 157 -1.17 3.58 15.10
N TRP A 158 -1.02 2.25 15.07
CA TRP A 158 -2.14 1.32 14.85
C TRP A 158 -3.23 1.49 15.90
N LYS A 159 -2.88 1.53 17.19
CA LYS A 159 -3.86 1.75 18.27
C LYS A 159 -4.57 3.08 18.12
N SER A 160 -3.83 4.16 17.79
CA SER A 160 -4.40 5.49 17.51
C SER A 160 -5.39 5.44 16.35
N MET A 161 -5.05 4.75 15.25
CA MET A 161 -5.95 4.58 14.10
C MET A 161 -7.27 3.90 14.48
N ILE A 162 -7.21 2.83 15.29
CA ILE A 162 -8.41 2.09 15.73
C ILE A 162 -9.22 2.88 16.77
N SER A 163 -8.55 3.59 17.68
CA SER A 163 -9.21 4.32 18.78
C SER A 163 -9.92 5.58 18.31
N ASN A 164 -9.37 6.28 17.32
CA ASN A 164 -9.88 7.59 16.92
C ASN A 164 -11.26 7.52 16.22
N LYS A 165 -11.75 6.32 15.86
CA LYS A 165 -13.07 6.07 15.23
C LYS A 165 -13.46 7.11 14.17
N VAL A 166 -12.48 7.67 13.46
CA VAL A 166 -12.73 8.69 12.45
C VAL A 166 -13.45 8.01 11.28
N GLU A 167 -14.54 8.61 10.84
CA GLU A 167 -15.31 8.09 9.72
C GLU A 167 -14.40 7.98 8.49
N GLY A 168 -14.29 6.78 7.92
CA GLY A 168 -13.40 6.50 6.79
C GLY A 168 -11.99 6.00 7.12
N THR A 169 -11.59 5.85 8.39
CA THR A 169 -10.26 5.30 8.77
C THR A 169 -10.30 3.83 9.18
N ARG A 170 -11.20 3.04 8.59
CA ARG A 170 -11.29 1.60 8.87
C ARG A 170 -10.05 0.88 8.30
N PRO A 171 -9.49 -0.10 9.02
CA PRO A 171 -8.43 -0.93 8.49
C PRO A 171 -8.80 -1.59 7.16
N THR A 172 -7.83 -1.66 6.26
CA THR A 172 -7.90 -2.38 4.99
C THR A 172 -6.97 -3.59 5.01
N VAL A 173 -7.08 -4.47 4.01
CA VAL A 173 -6.16 -5.61 3.81
C VAL A 173 -4.70 -5.13 3.84
N MET A 174 -4.40 -4.01 3.18
CA MET A 174 -3.05 -3.43 3.16
C MET A 174 -2.54 -3.05 4.56
N THR A 175 -3.40 -2.45 5.40
CA THR A 175 -2.99 -2.06 6.76
C THR A 175 -2.71 -3.28 7.65
N TYR A 176 -3.47 -4.37 7.48
CA TYR A 176 -3.18 -5.63 8.17
C TYR A 176 -1.91 -6.30 7.65
N ASN A 177 -1.68 -6.31 6.34
CA ASN A 177 -0.44 -6.83 5.76
C ASN A 177 0.80 -6.11 6.30
N ILE A 178 0.73 -4.79 6.46
CA ILE A 178 1.80 -3.99 7.09
C ILE A 178 2.03 -4.44 8.55
N LEU A 179 0.95 -4.57 9.32
CA LEU A 179 0.99 -4.99 10.72
C LEU A 179 1.56 -6.40 10.88
N MET A 180 1.09 -7.35 10.07
CA MET A 180 1.55 -8.74 10.09
C MET A 180 3.02 -8.85 9.70
N ASN A 181 3.47 -8.07 8.72
CA ASN A 181 4.88 -8.01 8.37
C ASN A 181 5.74 -7.46 9.52
N ALA A 182 5.24 -6.45 10.25
CA ALA A 182 5.91 -5.93 11.44
C ALA A 182 6.00 -6.98 12.56
N TYR A 183 4.91 -7.71 12.84
CA TYR A 183 4.92 -8.81 13.81
C TYR A 183 5.88 -9.93 13.43
N ALA A 184 5.89 -10.33 12.16
CA ALA A 184 6.79 -11.36 11.64
C ALA A 184 8.27 -10.97 11.78
N ARG A 185 8.61 -9.70 11.57
CA ARG A 185 9.97 -9.19 11.73
C ARG A 185 10.36 -9.00 13.19
N GLY A 186 9.42 -8.57 14.02
CA GLY A 186 9.60 -8.33 15.45
C GLY A 186 9.50 -9.58 16.33
N GLY A 187 9.41 -10.79 15.76
CA GLY A 187 9.34 -12.03 16.53
C GLY A 187 7.98 -12.35 17.17
N GLN A 188 6.95 -11.55 16.91
CA GLN A 188 5.63 -11.65 17.55
C GLN A 188 4.68 -12.55 16.73
N HIS A 189 5.17 -13.73 16.33
CA HIS A 189 4.48 -14.64 15.42
C HIS A 189 3.11 -15.12 15.94
N CYS A 190 2.95 -15.21 17.27
CA CYS A 190 1.69 -15.57 17.92
C CYS A 190 0.52 -14.63 17.62
N LYS A 191 0.80 -13.40 17.18
CA LYS A 191 -0.23 -12.42 16.81
C LYS A 191 -0.74 -12.57 15.38
N LEU A 192 -0.02 -13.31 14.52
CA LEU A 192 -0.39 -13.46 13.12
C LEU A 192 -1.75 -14.18 12.93
N PRO A 193 -2.06 -15.29 13.63
CA PRO A 193 -3.39 -15.91 13.52
C PRO A 193 -4.50 -15.01 14.04
N GLN A 194 -4.26 -14.25 15.10
CA GLN A 194 -5.24 -13.29 15.63
C GLN A 194 -5.55 -12.20 14.59
N SER A 195 -4.53 -11.69 13.88
CA SER A 195 -4.74 -10.71 12.80
C SER A 195 -5.64 -11.27 11.68
N LEU A 196 -5.53 -12.56 11.33
CA LEU A 196 -6.45 -13.18 10.34
C LEU A 196 -7.90 -13.27 10.85
N LYS A 197 -8.08 -13.58 12.13
CA LYS A 197 -9.41 -13.60 12.77
C LYS A 197 -10.03 -12.20 12.77
N ASP A 198 -9.23 -11.19 13.12
CA ASP A 198 -9.66 -9.79 13.11
C ASP A 198 -10.00 -9.30 11.69
N MET A 199 -9.25 -9.72 10.67
CA MET A 199 -9.57 -9.44 9.26
C MET A 199 -10.90 -10.07 8.84
N SER A 200 -11.12 -11.34 9.19
CA SER A 200 -12.37 -12.06 8.89
C SER A 200 -13.58 -11.40 9.57
N ALA A 201 -13.44 -10.98 10.83
CA ALA A 201 -14.48 -10.26 11.56
C ALA A 201 -14.86 -8.91 10.92
N LEU A 202 -13.95 -8.32 10.14
CA LEU A 202 -14.17 -7.09 9.37
C LEU A 202 -14.59 -7.35 7.92
N ASN A 203 -14.85 -8.61 7.54
CA ASN A 203 -15.13 -9.04 6.16
C ASN A 203 -14.02 -8.67 5.16
N LEU A 204 -12.77 -8.58 5.64
CA LEU A 204 -11.60 -8.37 4.81
C LEU A 204 -11.06 -9.73 4.37
N LYS A 205 -11.06 -10.00 3.07
CA LYS A 205 -10.50 -11.25 2.53
C LYS A 205 -8.96 -11.16 2.52
N PRO A 206 -8.24 -12.09 3.17
CA PRO A 206 -6.80 -12.20 3.01
C PRO A 206 -6.40 -12.37 1.54
N ASP A 207 -5.28 -11.76 1.17
CA ASP A 207 -4.68 -11.85 -0.16
C ASP A 207 -3.39 -12.70 -0.14
N SER A 208 -2.78 -12.89 -1.32
CA SER A 208 -1.53 -13.64 -1.45
C SER A 208 -0.38 -13.05 -0.62
N VAL A 209 -0.36 -11.73 -0.42
CA VAL A 209 0.63 -11.04 0.45
C VAL A 209 0.43 -11.41 1.92
N THR A 210 -0.82 -11.57 2.35
CA THR A 210 -1.17 -11.97 3.72
C THR A 210 -0.57 -13.35 4.04
N TYR A 211 -0.87 -14.35 3.22
CA TYR A 211 -0.40 -15.72 3.41
C TYR A 211 1.12 -15.85 3.22
N SER A 212 1.68 -15.18 2.21
CA SER A 212 3.14 -15.15 1.99
C SER A 212 3.89 -14.60 3.21
N THR A 213 3.34 -13.56 3.86
CA THR A 213 3.92 -12.99 5.08
C THR A 213 3.90 -13.99 6.24
N MET A 214 2.81 -14.74 6.42
CA MET A 214 2.70 -15.76 7.47
C MET A 214 3.66 -16.92 7.24
N ILE A 215 3.70 -17.44 6.01
CA ILE A 215 4.62 -18.51 5.62
C ILE A 215 6.06 -18.09 5.90
N TYR A 216 6.46 -16.91 5.42
CA TYR A 216 7.79 -16.36 5.69
C TYR A 216 8.08 -16.25 7.18
N ALA A 217 7.10 -15.82 7.98
CA ALA A 217 7.24 -15.69 9.42
C ALA A 217 7.44 -17.04 10.13
N TYR A 218 6.69 -18.08 9.75
CA TYR A 218 6.76 -19.40 10.39
C TYR A 218 7.96 -20.25 9.94
N VAL A 219 8.39 -20.09 8.68
CA VAL A 219 9.64 -20.69 8.17
C VAL A 219 10.84 -20.22 9.00
N ARG A 220 10.88 -18.93 9.39
CA ARG A 220 11.97 -18.37 10.20
C ARG A 220 12.02 -18.90 11.64
N VAL A 221 10.96 -19.51 12.14
CA VAL A 221 10.84 -20.00 13.53
C VAL A 221 10.78 -21.53 13.55
N GLU A 222 11.07 -22.20 12.43
CA GLU A 222 11.06 -23.66 12.30
C GLU A 222 9.72 -24.29 12.71
N ARG A 223 8.62 -23.56 12.47
CA ARG A 223 7.26 -24.02 12.76
C ARG A 223 6.60 -24.55 11.49
N HIS A 224 7.13 -25.65 10.98
CA HIS A 224 6.80 -26.24 9.68
C HIS A 224 5.33 -26.66 9.53
N GLN A 225 4.72 -27.14 10.62
CA GLN A 225 3.29 -27.51 10.67
C GLN A 225 2.33 -26.37 10.24
N PHE A 226 2.67 -25.12 10.58
CA PHE A 226 1.84 -23.96 10.21
C PHE A 226 2.01 -23.58 8.74
N VAL A 227 3.21 -23.78 8.18
CA VAL A 227 3.50 -23.49 6.77
C VAL A 227 2.62 -24.34 5.86
N ALA A 228 2.47 -25.62 6.22
CA ALA A 228 1.64 -26.57 5.50
C ALA A 228 0.17 -26.13 5.36
N ILE A 229 -0.43 -25.71 6.47
CA ILE A 229 -1.83 -25.29 6.53
C ILE A 229 -2.07 -24.05 5.67
N TYR A 230 -1.19 -23.05 5.74
CA TYR A 230 -1.38 -21.81 4.99
C TYR A 230 -1.10 -21.95 3.50
N LEU A 231 -0.22 -22.88 3.09
CA LEU A 231 -0.03 -23.19 1.67
C LEU A 231 -1.31 -23.74 1.05
N PHE A 232 -1.97 -24.67 1.74
CA PHE A 232 -3.20 -25.30 1.29
C PHE A 232 -4.37 -24.30 1.14
N VAL A 233 -4.48 -23.35 2.07
CA VAL A 233 -5.54 -22.33 2.06
C VAL A 233 -5.33 -21.26 0.98
N SER A 234 -4.10 -21.07 0.51
CA SER A 234 -3.73 -19.90 -0.30
C SER A 234 -3.98 -19.99 -1.82
N ASP A 235 -4.40 -21.15 -2.35
CA ASP A 235 -4.74 -21.48 -3.76
C ASP A 235 -4.25 -20.52 -4.87
N GLU A 236 -2.98 -20.11 -4.82
CA GLU A 236 -2.33 -19.31 -5.86
C GLU A 236 -0.92 -19.82 -6.13
N SER A 237 -0.64 -20.06 -7.41
CA SER A 237 0.67 -20.43 -7.98
C SER A 237 1.83 -19.52 -7.57
N ASN A 238 1.55 -18.31 -7.07
CA ASN A 238 2.54 -17.36 -6.56
C ASN A 238 3.12 -17.74 -5.19
N VAL A 239 2.43 -18.51 -4.35
CA VAL A 239 2.92 -18.82 -3.00
C VAL A 239 4.04 -19.88 -3.05
N LEU A 240 3.96 -20.81 -4.02
CA LEU A 240 5.00 -21.80 -4.30
C LEU A 240 6.30 -21.16 -4.83
N SER A 241 6.21 -20.07 -5.60
CA SER A 241 7.39 -19.36 -6.11
C SER A 241 8.16 -18.62 -5.00
N VAL A 242 7.47 -18.10 -3.98
CA VAL A 242 8.08 -17.43 -2.81
C VAL A 242 8.91 -18.42 -1.98
N LEU A 243 8.45 -19.67 -1.83
CA LEU A 243 9.21 -20.73 -1.17
C LEU A 243 10.47 -21.12 -1.96
N TRP A 244 10.38 -21.15 -3.29
CA TRP A 244 11.51 -21.46 -4.17
C TRP A 244 12.55 -20.34 -4.26
N CYS A 245 12.13 -19.07 -4.19
CA CYS A 245 13.03 -17.92 -4.36
C CYS A 245 13.92 -17.57 -3.14
N HIS A 246 13.71 -18.16 -1.96
CA HIS A 246 14.44 -17.79 -0.72
C HIS A 246 15.45 -18.83 -0.24
N SER A 247 16.03 -19.63 -1.15
CA SER A 247 17.19 -20.51 -0.89
C SER A 247 16.97 -21.65 0.12
N ASN A 248 15.73 -22.02 0.43
CA ASN A 248 15.38 -23.08 1.37
C ASN A 248 14.64 -24.24 0.68
N LEU A 249 15.20 -24.76 -0.41
CA LEU A 249 14.65 -25.91 -1.14
C LEU A 249 14.41 -27.13 -0.22
N VAL A 250 15.31 -27.33 0.76
CA VAL A 250 15.21 -28.40 1.77
C VAL A 250 14.03 -28.18 2.71
N ILE A 251 13.85 -26.96 3.24
CA ILE A 251 12.71 -26.64 4.11
C ILE A 251 11.40 -26.74 3.33
N ALA A 252 11.39 -26.35 2.06
CA ALA A 252 10.22 -26.52 1.20
C ALA A 252 9.89 -28.01 1.01
N GLN A 253 10.88 -28.88 0.81
CA GLN A 253 10.69 -30.33 0.70
C GLN A 253 10.24 -30.98 2.01
N GLU A 254 10.81 -30.60 3.16
CA GLU A 254 10.39 -31.08 4.48
C GLU A 254 8.98 -30.60 4.83
N CYS A 255 8.63 -29.34 4.53
CA CYS A 255 7.28 -28.83 4.71
C CYS A 255 6.28 -29.56 3.81
N ILE A 256 6.64 -29.88 2.56
CA ILE A 256 5.79 -30.68 1.65
C ILE A 256 5.61 -32.10 2.21
N HIS A 257 6.66 -32.73 2.74
CA HIS A 257 6.57 -34.06 3.32
C HIS A 257 5.71 -34.08 4.59
N GLU A 258 5.85 -33.08 5.47
CA GLU A 258 5.00 -32.90 6.64
C GLU A 258 3.55 -32.55 6.27
N CYS A 259 3.33 -31.78 5.18
CA CYS A 259 2.00 -31.57 4.60
C CYS A 259 1.37 -32.91 4.22
N GLU A 260 2.09 -33.75 3.47
CA GLU A 260 1.64 -35.06 3.02
C GLU A 260 1.33 -35.96 4.23
N GLU A 261 2.20 -36.00 5.23
CA GLU A 261 1.98 -36.80 6.44
C GLU A 261 0.78 -36.29 7.27
N PHE A 262 0.64 -34.98 7.43
CA PHE A 262 -0.51 -34.37 8.11
C PHE A 262 -1.82 -34.63 7.36
N MET A 263 -1.83 -34.48 6.04
CA MET A 263 -2.99 -34.78 5.19
C MET A 263 -3.40 -36.24 5.30
N SER A 264 -2.42 -37.15 5.40
CA SER A 264 -2.63 -38.59 5.56
C SER A 264 -3.25 -38.91 6.92
N ARG A 265 -2.78 -38.26 7.99
CA ARG A 265 -3.31 -38.43 9.36
C ARG A 265 -4.68 -37.78 9.59
N SER A 266 -4.98 -36.71 8.87
CA SER A 266 -6.23 -35.93 9.01
C SER A 266 -7.41 -36.51 8.22
N GLY A 267 -7.20 -37.55 7.40
CA GLY A 267 -8.23 -38.11 6.52
C GLY A 267 -8.63 -37.21 5.34
N VAL A 268 -7.88 -36.14 5.07
CA VAL A 268 -8.14 -35.18 3.97
C VAL A 268 -7.53 -35.68 2.64
N TYR A 269 -6.76 -36.78 2.69
CA TYR A 269 -6.00 -37.35 1.57
C TYR A 269 -6.86 -37.72 0.34
N GLU A 270 -8.11 -38.16 0.53
CA GLU A 270 -8.97 -38.62 -0.57
C GLU A 270 -9.65 -37.51 -1.37
N LEU A 271 -9.56 -36.25 -0.94
CA LEU A 271 -10.21 -35.12 -1.64
C LEU A 271 -9.28 -34.35 -2.61
N VAL A 272 -7.96 -34.63 -2.62
CA VAL A 272 -6.97 -33.67 -3.19
C VAL A 272 -5.93 -34.27 -4.15
N TYR A 273 -5.87 -35.58 -4.40
CA TYR A 273 -5.05 -36.11 -5.51
C TYR A 273 -5.89 -36.28 -6.78
N PRO A 274 -5.56 -35.53 -7.86
CA PRO A 274 -4.55 -36.02 -8.78
C PRO A 274 -3.61 -34.91 -9.31
N TRP A 275 -2.39 -34.82 -8.77
CA TRP A 275 -1.32 -33.93 -9.26
C TRP A 275 -0.69 -34.34 -10.61
N GLU A 276 -1.22 -35.34 -11.32
CA GLU A 276 -0.78 -35.69 -12.68
C GLU A 276 -1.72 -35.20 -13.80
N ARG A 277 -2.85 -34.53 -13.50
CA ARG A 277 -3.75 -34.02 -14.56
C ARG A 277 -4.50 -32.73 -14.20
N VAL A 278 -3.83 -31.64 -13.88
CA VAL A 278 -4.51 -30.32 -13.91
C VAL A 278 -3.58 -29.20 -14.39
N ALA A 279 -3.41 -29.15 -15.71
CA ALA A 279 -3.20 -27.92 -16.46
C ALA A 279 -4.54 -27.19 -16.75
N VAL A 280 -5.61 -27.43 -15.96
CA VAL A 280 -6.97 -26.98 -16.31
C VAL A 280 -7.80 -26.64 -15.06
N PHE A 281 -7.89 -25.35 -14.71
CA PHE A 281 -9.01 -24.68 -14.01
C PHE A 281 -9.83 -25.47 -12.95
N GLY A 282 -9.80 -25.00 -11.69
CA GLY A 282 -10.95 -25.18 -10.78
C GLY A 282 -10.60 -25.27 -9.29
N ALA A 283 -11.02 -24.26 -8.54
CA ALA A 283 -10.86 -24.08 -7.10
C ALA A 283 -11.51 -25.20 -6.25
N CYS A 284 -10.91 -25.51 -5.10
CA CYS A 284 -11.58 -26.20 -3.99
C CYS A 284 -11.60 -25.26 -2.76
N PRO A 285 -12.78 -24.75 -2.32
CA PRO A 285 -12.83 -23.82 -1.21
C PRO A 285 -12.74 -24.58 0.10
N VAL A 286 -11.59 -24.51 0.77
CA VAL A 286 -11.47 -24.94 2.17
C VAL A 286 -11.86 -23.73 3.02
N GLU A 287 -12.99 -23.84 3.72
CA GLU A 287 -13.48 -22.78 4.59
C GLU A 287 -12.51 -22.49 5.73
N ILE A 288 -12.37 -21.21 6.09
CA ILE A 288 -11.58 -20.71 7.24
C ILE A 288 -11.95 -21.43 8.55
N SER A 289 -13.15 -22.00 8.67
CA SER A 289 -13.62 -22.82 9.79
C SER A 289 -12.75 -24.06 10.07
N VAL A 290 -12.08 -24.60 9.05
CA VAL A 290 -11.15 -25.74 9.21
C VAL A 290 -9.86 -25.29 9.91
N ILE A 291 -9.40 -24.05 9.67
CA ILE A 291 -8.23 -23.47 10.35
C ILE A 291 -8.50 -23.28 11.84
N ASP A 292 -9.73 -22.92 12.23
CA ASP A 292 -10.15 -22.78 13.63
C ASP A 292 -10.22 -24.12 14.39
N THR A 293 -10.28 -25.24 13.68
CA THR A 293 -10.25 -26.59 14.30
C THR A 293 -8.82 -27.10 14.48
N ILE A 294 -7.86 -26.52 13.76
CA ILE A 294 -6.45 -26.93 13.74
C ILE A 294 -5.57 -26.01 14.64
N LEU A 295 -5.99 -24.76 14.89
CA LEU A 295 -5.35 -23.79 15.80
C LEU A 295 -5.74 -23.97 17.27
#